data_AF-A0A522RIC1-F1
#
_entry.id   AF-A0A522RIC1-F1
#
_cell.length_a   1.000
_cell.length_b   1.000
_cell.length_c   1.000
_cell.angle_alpha   90.00
_cell.angle_beta   90.00
_cell.angle_gamma   90.00
#
_symmetry.space_group_name_H-M   'P 1'
#
loop_
_entity.id
_entity.type
_entity.pdbx_description
1 polymer ?
#
loop_
_entity_poly.entity_id
_entity_poly.type
_entity_poly.pdbx_seq_one_letter_code
_entity_poly.pdbx_strand_id
1 'polypeptide(L)'
;EVSCEVVLTKAQWITLYMLIHGHNNVPNQPPTLQQAVRWIGRLGGHLGRKSDGPPGLKTVWLGFEQLCHAASVYELMTQKI
;
A
#
# COMPACT_ATOMS: atom_id res chain seq x y z
N GLU A 1 -14.87 9.88 -3.66
CA GLU A 1 -14.06 8.74 -3.19
C GLU A 1 -13.31 9.16 -1.93
N VAL A 2 -12.99 8.23 -1.03
CA VAL A 2 -12.33 8.54 0.26
C VAL A 2 -10.82 8.35 0.11
N SER A 3 -10.02 9.32 0.58
CA SER A 3 -8.55 9.21 0.62
C SER A 3 -8.12 8.02 1.47
N CYS A 4 -7.04 7.32 1.09
CA CYS A 4 -6.49 6.26 1.94
C CYS A 4 -5.91 6.76 3.26
N GLU A 5 -5.64 8.07 3.39
CA GLU A 5 -5.06 8.68 4.58
C GLU A 5 -5.97 8.62 5.82
N VAL A 6 -7.25 8.26 5.65
CA VAL A 6 -8.14 7.97 6.77
C VAL A 6 -7.74 6.70 7.53
N VAL A 7 -6.88 5.85 6.94
CA VAL A 7 -6.36 4.61 7.54
C VAL A 7 -4.82 4.56 7.51
N LEU A 8 -4.21 4.95 6.40
CA LEU A 8 -2.78 4.83 6.18
C LEU A 8 -2.04 6.12 6.50
N THR A 9 -0.87 6.02 7.14
CA THR A 9 0.04 7.15 7.28
C THR A 9 0.62 7.54 5.91
N LYS A 10 1.19 8.75 5.83
CA LYS A 10 1.87 9.22 4.63
C LYS A 10 3.00 8.27 4.20
N ALA A 11 3.83 7.85 5.15
CA ALA A 11 4.89 6.88 4.88
C ALA A 11 4.33 5.56 4.33
N GLN A 12 3.27 5.02 4.95
CA GLN A 12 2.65 3.77 4.51
C GLN A 12 2.12 3.85 3.08
N TRP A 13 1.32 4.87 2.71
CA TRP A 13 0.77 4.88 1.35
C TRP A 13 1.85 5.18 0.30
N ILE A 14 2.88 5.96 0.64
CA ILE A 14 4.05 6.17 -0.22
C ILE A 14 4.81 4.85 -0.43
N THR A 15 5.12 4.12 0.65
CA THR A 15 5.78 2.81 0.57
C THR A 15 4.95 1.82 -0.24
N LEU A 16 3.63 1.75 0.01
CA LEU A 16 2.71 0.91 -0.74
C LEU A 16 2.77 1.21 -2.24
N TYR A 17 2.74 2.50 -2.61
CA TYR A 17 2.83 2.90 -4.00
C TYR A 17 4.14 2.44 -4.64
N MET A 18 5.29 2.66 -3.98
CA MET A 18 6.59 2.25 -4.49
C MET A 18 6.73 0.74 -4.66
N LEU A 19 6.22 -0.06 -3.71
CA LEU A 19 6.25 -1.52 -3.80
C LEU A 19 5.41 -2.04 -4.98
N ILE A 20 4.28 -1.40 -5.27
CA ILE A 20 3.37 -1.82 -6.35
C ILE A 20 3.87 -1.41 -7.73
N HIS A 21 4.52 -0.25 -7.85
CA HIS A 21 4.94 0.33 -9.14
C HIS A 21 6.43 0.17 -9.43
N GLY A 22 7.24 -0.24 -8.44
CA GLY A 22 8.66 -0.54 -8.62
C GLY A 22 9.55 0.69 -8.81
N HIS A 23 9.09 1.88 -8.43
CA HIS A 23 9.84 3.13 -8.55
C HIS A 23 9.43 4.17 -7.50
N ASN A 24 10.26 5.19 -7.29
CA ASN A 24 10.05 6.26 -6.31
C ASN A 24 9.39 7.54 -6.88
N ASN A 25 8.92 7.52 -8.13
CA ASN A 25 8.10 8.61 -8.68
C ASN A 25 6.67 8.53 -8.13
N VAL A 26 6.49 9.00 -6.89
CA VAL A 26 5.24 8.92 -6.13
C VAL A 26 4.34 10.11 -6.47
N PRO A 27 3.02 9.90 -6.65
CA PRO A 27 2.09 10.99 -6.91
C PRO A 27 2.02 12.00 -5.75
N ASN A 28 1.70 13.25 -6.08
CA ASN A 28 1.50 14.31 -5.09
C ASN A 28 0.24 14.12 -4.24
N GLN A 29 -0.74 13.37 -4.75
CA GLN A 29 -2.00 13.10 -4.08
C GLN A 29 -2.07 11.64 -3.62
N PRO A 30 -2.61 11.39 -2.42
CA PRO A 30 -2.80 10.03 -1.94
C PRO A 30 -3.79 9.28 -2.83
N PRO A 31 -3.63 7.96 -2.99
CA PRO A 31 -4.61 7.13 -3.67
C PRO A 31 -5.91 7.08 -2.87
N THR A 32 -6.97 6.60 -3.52
CA THR A 32 -8.22 6.30 -2.82
C THR A 32 -8.04 5.10 -1.88
N LEU A 33 -8.88 5.01 -0.84
CA LEU A 33 -8.91 3.86 0.05
C LEU A 33 -9.18 2.55 -0.71
N GLN A 34 -10.02 2.57 -1.74
CA GLN A 34 -10.29 1.39 -2.57
C GLN A 34 -9.04 0.93 -3.34
N GLN A 35 -8.28 1.87 -3.94
CA GLN A 35 -7.02 1.56 -4.61
C GLN A 35 -6.01 0.99 -3.62
N ALA A 36 -5.86 1.62 -2.45
CA ALA A 36 -4.97 1.15 -1.40
C ALA A 36 -5.31 -0.27 -0.94
N VAL A 37 -6.60 -0.60 -0.72
CA VAL A 37 -7.03 -1.95 -0.33
C VAL A 37 -6.69 -2.98 -1.41
N ARG A 38 -6.89 -2.66 -2.70
CA ARG A 38 -6.51 -3.56 -3.80
C ARG A 38 -5.00 -3.80 -3.85
N TRP A 39 -4.21 -2.75 -3.66
CA TRP A 39 -2.76 -2.82 -3.63
C TRP A 39 -2.24 -3.61 -2.43
N ILE A 40 -2.78 -3.39 -1.24
CA ILE A 40 -2.48 -4.19 -0.05
C ILE A 40 -2.82 -5.66 -0.32
N GLY A 41 -3.98 -5.93 -0.92
CA GLY A 41 -4.33 -7.29 -1.36
C GLY A 41 -3.27 -7.91 -2.28
N ARG A 42 -2.72 -7.14 -3.24
CA ARG A 42 -1.66 -7.61 -4.15
C ARG A 42 -0.39 -8.00 -3.40
N LEU A 43 0.03 -7.22 -2.40
CA LEU A 43 1.16 -7.57 -1.52
C LEU A 43 0.90 -8.88 -0.77
N GLY A 44 -0.34 -9.10 -0.33
CA GLY A 44 -0.76 -10.34 0.33
C GLY A 44 -0.99 -11.55 -0.57
N GLY A 45 -0.69 -11.45 -1.88
CA GLY A 45 -0.81 -12.55 -2.84
C GLY A 45 -2.09 -12.55 -3.69
N HIS A 46 -2.93 -11.51 -3.61
CA HIS A 46 -4.04 -11.36 -4.55
C HIS A 46 -3.52 -11.02 -5.96
N LEU A 47 -3.95 -11.76 -6.97
CA LEU A 47 -3.44 -11.60 -8.34
C LEU A 47 -3.90 -10.29 -8.99
N GLY A 48 -5.05 -9.75 -8.58
CA GLY A 48 -5.54 -8.46 -9.06
C GLY A 48 -6.00 -8.49 -10.52
N ARG A 49 -6.47 -9.63 -11.03
CA ARG A 49 -7.02 -9.73 -12.38
C ARG A 49 -8.42 -9.11 -12.40
N LYS A 50 -8.88 -8.72 -13.60
CA LYS A 50 -10.14 -7.99 -13.80
C LYS A 50 -11.38 -8.67 -13.18
N SER A 51 -11.38 -10.00 -13.09
CA SER A 51 -12.53 -10.80 -12.63
C SER A 51 -12.33 -11.46 -11.25
N ASP A 52 -11.22 -11.20 -10.56
CA ASP A 52 -10.91 -11.86 -9.28
C ASP A 52 -11.79 -11.36 -8.12
N GLY A 53 -12.52 -10.25 -8.32
CA GLY A 53 -13.24 -9.57 -7.25
C GLY A 53 -12.30 -8.86 -6.27
N PRO A 54 -12.82 -8.37 -5.13
CA PRO A 54 -12.00 -7.72 -4.11
C PRO A 54 -11.14 -8.75 -3.36
N PRO A 55 -9.97 -8.35 -2.82
CA PRO A 55 -9.14 -9.23 -2.01
C PRO A 55 -9.88 -9.61 -0.70
N GLY A 56 -9.74 -10.86 -0.28
CA GLY A 56 -10.31 -11.35 0.98
C GLY A 56 -9.54 -10.85 2.21
N LEU A 57 -10.18 -10.93 3.39
CA LEU A 57 -9.64 -10.41 4.66
C LEU A 57 -8.23 -10.93 4.97
N LYS A 58 -8.01 -12.25 4.86
CA LYS A 58 -6.70 -12.87 5.13
C LYS A 58 -5.61 -12.30 4.23
N THR A 59 -5.91 -12.15 2.95
CA THR A 59 -4.98 -11.60 1.96
C THR A 59 -4.68 -10.13 2.25
N VAL A 60 -5.69 -9.34 2.59
CA VAL A 60 -5.49 -7.94 3.00
C VAL A 60 -4.62 -7.85 4.26
N TRP A 61 -4.88 -8.69 5.27
CA TRP A 61 -4.09 -8.71 6.50
C TRP A 61 -2.61 -9.03 6.24
N LEU A 62 -2.32 -10.08 5.46
CA LEU A 62 -0.95 -10.45 5.10
C LEU A 62 -0.23 -9.33 4.35
N GLY A 63 -0.91 -8.68 3.41
CA GLY A 63 -0.33 -7.54 2.69
C GLY A 63 -0.12 -6.32 3.57
N PHE A 64 -0.99 -6.09 4.55
CA PHE A 64 -0.88 -4.97 5.48
C PHE A 64 0.30 -5.15 6.45
N GLU A 65 0.51 -6.37 6.94
CA GLU A 65 1.69 -6.71 7.76
C GLU A 65 2.99 -6.46 6.98
N GLN A 66 3.08 -6.93 5.73
CA GLN A 66 4.22 -6.65 4.86
C GLN A 66 4.42 -5.14 4.62
N LEU A 67 3.32 -4.40 4.42
CA LEU A 67 3.37 -2.95 4.25
C LEU A 67 3.91 -2.26 5.50
N CYS A 68 3.46 -2.63 6.70
CA CYS A 68 3.93 -2.06 7.95
C CYS A 68 5.45 -2.26 8.12
N HIS A 69 5.95 -3.47 7.86
CA HIS A 69 7.39 -3.73 7.94
C HIS A 69 8.19 -2.90 6.92
N ALA A 70 7.73 -2.83 5.67
CA ALA A 70 8.40 -2.02 4.65
C ALA A 70 8.35 -0.52 4.96
N ALA A 71 7.24 -0.03 5.51
CA ALA A 71 7.07 1.37 5.89
C ALA A 71 8.02 1.76 7.03
N SER A 72 8.21 0.88 8.02
CA SER A 72 9.20 1.11 9.09
C SER A 72 10.61 1.27 8.53
N VAL A 73 11.01 0.42 7.56
CA VAL A 73 12.32 0.55 6.91
C VAL A 73 12.40 1.84 6.08
N TYR A 74 11.34 2.19 5.36
CA TYR A 74 11.26 3.45 4.61
C TYR A 74 11.41 4.67 5.51
N GLU A 75 10.74 4.71 6.66
CA GLU A 75 10.89 5.79 7.64
C GLU A 75 12.32 5.90 8.16
N LEU A 76 12.97 4.77 8.50
CA LEU A 76 14.37 4.77 8.93
C LEU A 76 15.34 5.29 7.86
N MET A 77 15.12 4.91 6.60
CA MET A 77 15.97 5.36 5.47
C MET A 77 15.73 6.84 5.10
N THR A 78 14.57 7.40 5.45
CA THR A 78 14.20 8.78 5.09
C THR A 78 14.27 9.76 6.25
N GLN A 79 14.50 9.29 7.48
CA GLN A 79 14.89 10.14 8.60
C GLN A 79 16.18 10.89 8.20
N LYS A 80 16.07 12.22 8.09
CA LYS A 80 17.23 13.09 7.93
C LYS A 80 18.13 12.92 9.15
N ILE A 81 19.38 12.54 8.90
CA ILE A 81 20.50 12.76 9.84
C ILE A 81 20.74 14.27 9.93
#